data_AF-A0A2C1CQ19-F1
#
_entry.id   AF-A0A2C1CQ19-F1
#
_cell.length_a   1.000
_cell.length_b   1.000
_cell.length_c   1.000
_cell.angle_alpha   90.00
_cell.angle_beta   90.00
_cell.angle_gamma   90.00
#
_symmetry.space_group_name_H-M   'P 1'
#
loop_
_entity.id
_entity.type
_entity.pdbx_description
1 polymer ?
#
loop_
_entity_poly.entity_id
_entity_poly.type
_entity_poly.pdbx_seq_one_letter_code
_entity_poly.pdbx_strand_id
1 'polypeptide(L)'
;MRLFKRKNKFEAELVKVPKQEVEKIKLFTLLDLVQNGHLIGLKVKDYDSEDSMYRILEFENFRVHFSEWSEWTIRIDVYNGSESFEVYRSPGLKIDWYSSTVGLAQWEKGSLEVEWSQEGAWCSYILKKIKEEKQKLDLKRVSDKRIKELEEKQKEERLRRDNEEKKKDFNNLFQNKL
;
A
#
# COMPACT_ATOMS: atom_id res chain seq x y z
N MET A 1 69.29 26.14 -18.73
CA MET A 1 67.81 26.15 -18.85
C MET A 1 67.21 25.32 -17.71
N ARG A 2 66.51 25.95 -16.76
CA ARG A 2 65.85 25.28 -15.63
C ARG A 2 64.44 24.89 -16.05
N LEU A 3 64.12 23.59 -16.06
CA LEU A 3 62.77 23.09 -16.25
C LEU A 3 62.14 22.82 -14.88
N PHE A 4 61.20 23.69 -14.51
CA PHE A 4 60.23 23.46 -13.45
C PHE A 4 59.32 22.30 -13.85
N LYS A 5 59.11 21.32 -12.97
CA LYS A 5 57.84 20.59 -12.83
C LYS A 5 57.62 20.22 -11.37
N ARG A 6 56.89 21.08 -10.65
CA ARG A 6 56.24 20.74 -9.37
C ARG A 6 55.19 19.66 -9.67
N LYS A 7 55.34 18.48 -9.05
CA LYS A 7 54.25 17.50 -8.93
C LYS A 7 53.30 18.02 -7.85
N ASN A 8 52.18 18.62 -8.23
CA ASN A 8 51.07 18.82 -7.30
C ASN A 8 50.37 17.47 -7.11
N LYS A 9 50.50 16.92 -5.90
CA LYS A 9 49.58 15.96 -5.32
C LYS A 9 48.22 16.67 -5.18
N PHE A 10 47.27 16.28 -6.03
CA PHE A 10 45.85 16.37 -5.71
C PHE A 10 45.29 14.98 -5.97
N GLU A 11 45.43 14.09 -4.98
CA GLU A 11 44.47 13.02 -4.81
C GLU A 11 43.15 13.72 -4.47
N ALA A 12 42.27 13.82 -5.46
CA ALA A 12 40.88 14.06 -5.16
C ALA A 12 40.40 12.86 -4.35
N GLU A 13 40.31 13.02 -3.02
CA GLU A 13 39.50 12.15 -2.20
C GLU A 13 38.10 12.15 -2.80
N LEU A 14 37.79 11.06 -3.50
CA LEU A 14 36.43 10.71 -3.88
C LEU A 14 35.65 10.58 -2.57
N VAL A 15 34.98 11.66 -2.18
CA VAL A 15 33.94 11.64 -1.16
C VAL A 15 32.96 10.55 -1.60
N LYS A 16 33.05 9.39 -0.93
CA LYS A 16 32.05 8.34 -1.07
C LYS A 16 30.75 8.91 -0.53
N VAL A 17 29.96 9.51 -1.41
CA VAL A 17 28.58 9.85 -1.13
C VAL A 17 27.92 8.56 -0.67
N PRO A 18 27.32 8.51 0.55
CA PRO A 18 26.65 7.31 1.01
C PRO A 18 25.59 6.95 -0.02
N LYS A 19 25.69 5.73 -0.55
CA LYS A 19 24.78 5.19 -1.55
C LYS A 19 23.42 5.07 -0.87
N GLN A 20 22.61 6.11 -0.98
CA GLN A 20 21.26 6.15 -0.41
C GLN A 20 20.51 4.96 -1.03
N GLU A 21 20.04 4.03 -0.20
CA GLU A 21 19.27 2.89 -0.69
C GLU A 21 18.08 3.43 -1.47
N VAL A 22 18.00 3.07 -2.75
CA VAL A 22 16.87 3.44 -3.59
C VAL A 22 15.68 2.65 -3.06
N GLU A 23 14.77 3.34 -2.37
CA GLU A 23 13.59 2.73 -1.79
C GLU A 23 12.76 2.05 -2.90
N LYS A 24 12.60 0.72 -2.82
CA LYS A 24 11.84 -0.08 -3.79
C LYS A 24 10.38 -0.22 -3.37
N ILE A 25 9.51 -0.53 -4.34
CA ILE A 25 8.11 -0.86 -4.07
C ILE A 25 8.04 -2.31 -3.62
N LYS A 26 7.51 -2.57 -2.43
CA LYS A 26 7.24 -3.94 -1.97
C LYS A 26 5.95 -4.46 -2.60
N LEU A 27 5.91 -5.71 -3.03
CA LEU A 27 4.70 -6.32 -3.60
C LEU A 27 3.54 -6.36 -2.62
N PHE A 28 3.84 -6.50 -1.32
CA PHE A 28 2.83 -6.37 -0.26
C PHE A 28 2.16 -4.99 -0.26
N THR A 29 2.89 -3.92 -0.60
CA THR A 29 2.30 -2.58 -0.70
C THR A 29 1.28 -2.51 -1.85
N LEU A 30 1.57 -3.17 -2.97
CA LEU A 30 0.64 -3.25 -4.09
C LEU A 30 -0.60 -4.08 -3.72
N LEU A 31 -0.40 -5.21 -3.01
CA LEU A 31 -1.50 -6.05 -2.51
C LEU A 31 -2.42 -5.26 -1.58
N ASP A 32 -1.85 -4.53 -0.61
CA ASP A 32 -2.60 -3.71 0.34
C ASP A 32 -3.45 -2.65 -0.38
N LEU A 33 -2.88 -2.01 -1.42
CA LEU A 33 -3.58 -1.01 -2.22
C LEU A 33 -4.68 -1.60 -3.11
N VAL A 34 -4.49 -2.76 -3.72
CA VAL A 34 -5.56 -3.37 -4.54
C VAL A 34 -6.72 -3.87 -3.67
N GLN A 35 -6.44 -4.38 -2.47
CA GLN A 35 -7.48 -4.84 -1.55
C GLN A 35 -8.26 -3.68 -0.91
N ASN A 36 -7.55 -2.62 -0.50
CA ASN A 36 -8.11 -1.59 0.36
C ASN A 36 -8.17 -0.20 -0.30
N GLY A 37 -7.75 -0.08 -1.55
CA GLY A 37 -7.70 1.19 -2.27
C GLY A 37 -9.05 1.88 -2.40
N HIS A 38 -10.15 1.12 -2.42
CA HIS A 38 -11.51 1.66 -2.42
C HIS A 38 -11.79 2.59 -1.22
N LEU A 39 -11.14 2.36 -0.07
CA LEU A 39 -11.27 3.21 1.13
C LEU A 39 -10.76 4.64 0.92
N ILE A 40 -9.87 4.84 -0.05
CA ILE A 40 -9.29 6.13 -0.43
C ILE A 40 -9.67 6.54 -1.85
N GLY A 41 -10.70 5.91 -2.43
CA GLY A 41 -11.22 6.25 -3.75
C GLY A 41 -10.38 5.77 -4.93
N LEU A 42 -9.45 4.82 -4.73
CA LEU A 42 -8.78 4.17 -5.85
C LEU A 42 -9.76 3.26 -6.59
N LYS A 43 -9.63 3.26 -7.91
CA LYS A 43 -10.43 2.43 -8.79
C LYS A 43 -9.78 1.07 -8.92
N VAL A 44 -10.48 0.07 -8.44
CA VAL A 44 -10.12 -1.34 -8.59
C VAL A 44 -11.15 -1.99 -9.51
N LYS A 45 -10.67 -2.69 -10.54
CA LYS A 45 -11.52 -3.49 -11.42
C LYS A 45 -11.31 -4.96 -11.10
N ASP A 46 -12.42 -5.66 -10.94
CA ASP A 46 -12.46 -7.05 -10.54
C ASP A 46 -13.08 -7.89 -11.64
N TYR A 47 -12.40 -8.97 -11.99
CA TYR A 47 -12.85 -9.94 -12.98
C TYR A 47 -12.60 -11.32 -12.42
N ASP A 48 -13.65 -11.87 -11.84
CA ASP A 48 -13.63 -13.20 -11.24
C ASP A 48 -14.43 -14.13 -12.16
N SER A 49 -13.82 -15.24 -12.53
CA SER A 49 -14.44 -16.33 -13.30
C SER A 49 -14.23 -17.65 -12.55
N GLU A 50 -14.92 -18.72 -12.97
CA GLU A 50 -14.76 -20.04 -12.33
C GLU A 50 -13.29 -20.52 -12.33
N ASP A 51 -12.53 -20.17 -13.38
CA ASP A 51 -11.16 -20.67 -13.61
C ASP A 51 -10.06 -19.63 -13.37
N SER A 52 -10.39 -18.36 -13.13
CA SER A 52 -9.37 -17.31 -12.98
C SER A 52 -9.88 -16.11 -12.19
N MET A 53 -8.99 -15.57 -11.35
CA MET A 53 -9.22 -14.33 -10.62
C MET A 53 -8.26 -13.24 -11.11
N TYR A 54 -8.81 -12.07 -11.40
CA TYR A 54 -8.07 -10.96 -11.94
C TYR A 54 -8.50 -9.62 -11.35
N ARG A 55 -7.52 -8.85 -10.88
CA ARG A 55 -7.74 -7.54 -10.24
C ARG A 55 -6.83 -6.51 -10.90
N ILE A 56 -7.36 -5.33 -11.22
CA ILE A 56 -6.59 -4.21 -11.78
C ILE A 56 -6.73 -2.99 -10.87
N LEU A 57 -5.60 -2.49 -10.39
CA LEU A 57 -5.49 -1.17 -9.77
C LEU A 57 -5.15 -0.13 -10.84
N GLU A 58 -6.07 0.78 -11.13
CA GLU A 58 -5.89 1.81 -12.16
C GLU A 58 -5.33 3.12 -11.58
N PHE A 59 -4.26 3.62 -12.20
CA PHE A 59 -3.71 4.94 -11.98
C PHE A 59 -3.71 5.73 -13.27
N GLU A 60 -3.43 7.03 -13.18
CA GLU A 60 -3.12 7.85 -14.35
C GLU A 60 -1.83 7.33 -15.00
N ASN A 61 -1.90 6.96 -16.29
CA ASN A 61 -0.79 6.50 -17.13
C ASN A 61 -0.09 5.19 -16.73
N PHE A 62 -0.56 4.48 -15.70
CA PHE A 62 -0.13 3.11 -15.42
C PHE A 62 -1.20 2.29 -14.68
N ARG A 63 -1.06 0.97 -14.72
CA ARG A 63 -1.97 0.03 -14.06
C ARG A 63 -1.20 -1.13 -13.47
N VAL A 64 -1.69 -1.65 -12.35
CA VAL A 64 -1.13 -2.82 -11.67
C VAL A 64 -2.11 -3.95 -11.78
N HIS A 65 -1.68 -5.05 -12.37
CA HIS A 65 -2.49 -6.24 -12.59
C HIS A 65 -2.10 -7.33 -11.60
N PHE A 66 -3.10 -7.99 -11.06
CA PHE A 66 -2.99 -9.22 -10.30
C PHE A 66 -3.76 -10.28 -11.06
N SER A 67 -3.08 -11.33 -11.51
CA SER A 67 -3.71 -12.44 -12.24
C SER A 67 -3.34 -13.77 -11.63
N GLU A 68 -4.33 -14.62 -11.40
CA GLU A 68 -4.18 -16.01 -11.05
C GLU A 68 -4.49 -16.91 -12.24
N TRP A 69 -3.53 -17.75 -12.60
CA TRP A 69 -3.73 -18.85 -13.54
C TRP A 69 -3.30 -20.15 -12.86
N SER A 70 -2.03 -20.55 -12.98
CA SER A 70 -1.44 -21.61 -12.12
C SER A 70 -0.87 -21.04 -10.82
N GLU A 71 -0.37 -19.81 -10.88
CA GLU A 71 0.21 -19.06 -9.77
C GLU A 71 -0.18 -17.59 -9.92
N TRP A 72 -0.05 -16.82 -8.84
CA TRP A 72 -0.27 -15.39 -8.89
C TRP A 72 0.87 -14.68 -9.60
N THR A 73 0.52 -13.68 -10.39
CA THR A 73 1.50 -12.76 -10.98
C THR A 73 1.04 -11.32 -10.80
N ILE A 74 2.01 -10.44 -10.52
CA ILE A 74 1.82 -9.01 -10.48
C ILE A 74 2.54 -8.40 -11.68
N ARG A 75 1.81 -7.66 -12.51
CA ARG A 75 2.36 -6.93 -13.66
C ARG A 75 2.08 -5.45 -13.54
N ILE A 76 3.04 -4.61 -13.92
CA ILE A 76 2.82 -3.16 -14.05
C ILE A 76 2.98 -2.78 -15.52
N ASP A 77 1.93 -2.17 -16.07
CA ASP A 77 1.95 -1.61 -17.42
C ASP A 77 1.87 -0.09 -17.33
N VAL A 78 2.72 0.62 -18.08
CA VAL A 78 2.48 2.03 -18.40
C VAL A 78 1.67 2.12 -19.68
N TYR A 79 0.86 3.16 -19.83
CA TYR A 79 0.03 3.31 -21.02
C TYR A 79 -0.15 4.77 -21.42
N ASN A 80 -0.35 4.99 -22.72
CA ASN A 80 -0.68 6.28 -23.32
C ASN A 80 -1.70 6.06 -24.44
N GLY A 81 -2.95 6.49 -24.20
CA GLY A 81 -4.05 6.20 -25.13
C GLY A 81 -4.28 4.70 -25.30
N SER A 82 -4.14 4.21 -26.53
CA SER A 82 -4.30 2.78 -26.86
C SER A 82 -3.02 1.96 -26.71
N GLU A 83 -1.87 2.59 -26.51
CA GLU A 83 -0.58 1.89 -26.40
C GLU A 83 -0.28 1.56 -24.93
N SER A 84 0.24 0.35 -24.70
CA SER A 84 0.67 -0.09 -23.37
C SER A 84 2.00 -0.81 -23.43
N PHE A 85 2.82 -0.63 -22.40
CA PHE A 85 4.15 -1.21 -22.28
C PHE A 85 4.35 -1.81 -20.88
N GLU A 86 4.70 -3.09 -20.82
CA GLU A 86 5.00 -3.80 -19.58
C GLU A 86 6.36 -3.35 -19.04
N VAL A 87 6.38 -2.80 -17.82
CA VAL A 87 7.60 -2.29 -17.17
C VAL A 87 8.06 -3.15 -15.99
N TYR A 88 7.18 -4.05 -15.53
CA TYR A 88 7.47 -5.00 -14.47
C TYR A 88 6.56 -6.22 -14.57
N ARG A 89 7.13 -7.38 -14.26
CA ARG A 89 6.41 -8.63 -14.01
C ARG A 89 7.10 -9.36 -12.87
N SER A 90 6.31 -9.78 -11.88
CA SER A 90 6.81 -10.59 -10.76
C SER A 90 7.17 -12.01 -11.20
N PRO A 91 8.02 -12.72 -10.44
CA PRO A 91 8.04 -14.19 -10.49
C PRO A 91 6.67 -14.76 -10.10
N GLY A 92 6.54 -16.08 -10.16
CA GLY A 92 5.37 -16.77 -9.63
C GLY A 92 5.18 -16.50 -8.13
N LEU A 93 3.95 -16.14 -7.74
CA LEU A 93 3.61 -15.76 -6.37
C LEU A 93 2.56 -16.68 -5.77
N LYS A 94 2.60 -16.76 -4.44
CA LYS A 94 1.51 -17.24 -3.60
C LYS A 94 0.90 -16.04 -2.88
N ILE A 95 -0.35 -15.72 -3.19
CA ILE A 95 -1.10 -14.65 -2.53
C ILE A 95 -2.23 -15.28 -1.72
N ASP A 96 -2.31 -14.92 -0.44
CA ASP A 96 -3.48 -15.20 0.39
C ASP A 96 -4.20 -13.89 0.64
N TRP A 97 -5.36 -13.74 -0.01
CA TRP A 97 -6.19 -12.54 0.07
C TRP A 97 -6.82 -12.34 1.45
N TYR A 98 -7.05 -13.40 2.21
CA TYR A 98 -7.64 -13.30 3.55
C TYR A 98 -6.62 -12.80 4.56
N SER A 99 -5.41 -13.38 4.56
CA SER A 99 -4.32 -12.94 5.45
C SER A 99 -3.54 -11.73 4.90
N SER A 100 -3.85 -11.30 3.68
CA SER A 100 -3.15 -10.22 2.96
C SER A 100 -1.65 -10.49 2.80
N THR A 101 -1.26 -11.75 2.62
CA THR A 101 0.16 -12.13 2.50
C THR A 101 0.56 -12.37 1.06
N VAL A 102 1.81 -12.02 0.74
CA VAL A 102 2.45 -12.31 -0.55
C VAL A 102 3.76 -13.04 -0.29
N GLY A 103 3.96 -14.15 -0.98
CA GLY A 103 5.19 -14.92 -0.98
C GLY A 103 5.53 -15.39 -2.39
N LEU A 104 6.73 -15.94 -2.56
CA LEU A 104 7.10 -16.63 -3.80
C LEU A 104 6.36 -17.98 -3.86
N ALA A 105 5.95 -18.38 -5.06
CA ALA A 105 5.44 -19.73 -5.28
C ALA A 105 6.58 -20.76 -5.12
N GLN A 106 6.22 -22.04 -5.03
CA GLN A 106 7.18 -23.09 -4.70
C GLN A 106 8.26 -23.19 -5.79
N TRP A 107 9.54 -23.18 -5.38
CA TRP A 107 10.71 -23.26 -6.28
C TRP A 107 11.02 -22.00 -7.11
N GLU A 108 10.20 -20.96 -6.99
CA GLU A 108 10.47 -19.67 -7.65
C GLU A 108 11.66 -18.96 -6.99
N LYS A 109 12.45 -18.27 -7.83
CA LYS A 109 13.53 -17.38 -7.38
C LYS A 109 13.17 -15.96 -7.80
N GLY A 110 13.35 -15.02 -6.88
CA GLY A 110 13.14 -13.61 -7.19
C GLY A 110 12.97 -12.76 -5.94
N SER A 111 12.49 -11.55 -6.16
CA SER A 111 12.27 -10.55 -5.12
C SER A 111 10.78 -10.34 -4.87
N LEU A 112 10.43 -10.05 -3.61
CA LEU A 112 9.11 -9.52 -3.22
C LEU A 112 9.06 -7.99 -3.33
N GLU A 113 9.95 -7.43 -4.13
CA GLU A 113 10.04 -6.03 -4.48
C GLU A 113 9.99 -5.87 -6.00
N VAL A 114 9.51 -4.72 -6.45
CA VAL A 114 9.48 -4.39 -7.88
C VAL A 114 10.90 -4.18 -8.39
N GLU A 115 11.24 -4.96 -9.41
CA GLU A 115 12.52 -4.90 -10.12
C GLU A 115 12.23 -4.57 -11.58
N TRP A 116 12.42 -3.31 -11.95
CA TRP A 116 12.05 -2.80 -13.26
C TRP A 116 12.76 -3.57 -14.37
N SER A 117 11.99 -3.98 -15.39
CA SER A 117 12.56 -4.62 -16.57
C SER A 117 13.43 -3.65 -17.38
N GLN A 118 13.11 -2.36 -17.32
CA GLN A 118 13.85 -1.27 -17.97
C GLN A 118 13.81 0.01 -17.12
N GLU A 119 14.87 0.80 -17.17
CA GLU A 119 14.92 2.11 -16.53
C GLU A 119 14.15 3.16 -17.36
N GLY A 120 13.41 4.03 -16.68
CA GLY A 120 12.73 5.15 -17.30
C GLY A 120 12.13 6.11 -16.28
N ALA A 121 11.66 7.27 -16.75
CA ALA A 121 11.05 8.28 -15.88
C ALA A 121 9.80 7.77 -15.13
N TRP A 122 9.11 6.77 -15.71
CA TRP A 122 7.98 6.11 -15.07
C TRP A 122 8.37 5.39 -13.78
N CYS A 123 9.61 4.90 -13.63
CA CYS A 123 10.04 4.20 -12.42
C CYS A 123 9.89 5.09 -11.17
N SER A 124 10.39 6.33 -11.25
CA SER A 124 10.28 7.31 -10.16
C SER A 124 8.84 7.80 -9.98
N TYR A 125 8.10 8.00 -11.06
CA TYR A 125 6.70 8.42 -11.00
C TYR A 125 5.81 7.36 -10.30
N ILE A 126 5.91 6.09 -10.72
CA ILE A 126 5.14 4.98 -10.14
C ILE A 126 5.51 4.81 -8.67
N LEU A 127 6.81 4.81 -8.33
CA LEU A 127 7.27 4.72 -6.94
C LEU A 127 6.64 5.82 -6.07
N LYS A 128 6.71 7.08 -6.52
CA LYS A 128 6.13 8.21 -5.80
C LYS A 128 4.61 8.04 -5.65
N LYS A 129 3.92 7.70 -6.73
CA LYS A 129 2.46 7.57 -6.73
C LYS A 129 1.97 6.46 -5.80
N ILE A 130 2.61 5.29 -5.83
CA ILE A 130 2.29 4.17 -4.93
C ILE A 130 2.52 4.57 -3.47
N LYS A 131 3.61 5.28 -3.14
CA LYS A 131 3.85 5.76 -1.79
C LYS A 131 2.80 6.76 -1.32
N GLU A 132 2.44 7.73 -2.15
CA GLU A 132 1.42 8.72 -1.83
C GLU A 132 0.08 8.05 -1.51
N GLU A 133 -0.36 7.10 -2.34
CA GLU A 133 -1.62 6.40 -2.08
C GLU A 133 -1.53 5.48 -0.85
N LYS A 134 -0.39 4.84 -0.62
CA LYS A 134 -0.18 4.04 0.60
C LYS A 134 -0.28 4.91 1.86
N GLN A 135 0.34 6.08 1.85
CA GLN A 135 0.26 7.04 2.95
C GLN A 135 -1.18 7.50 3.19
N LYS A 136 -1.94 7.80 2.13
CA LYS A 136 -3.38 8.14 2.27
C LYS A 136 -4.17 7.00 2.90
N LEU A 137 -3.92 5.75 2.49
CA LEU A 137 -4.59 4.58 3.05
C LEU A 137 -4.30 4.42 4.54
N ASP A 138 -3.04 4.59 4.94
CA ASP A 138 -2.65 4.49 6.35
C ASP A 138 -3.26 5.61 7.20
N LEU A 139 -3.30 6.84 6.69
CA LEU A 139 -3.98 7.95 7.35
C LEU A 139 -5.48 7.70 7.48
N LYS A 140 -6.12 7.16 6.44
CA LYS A 140 -7.55 6.81 6.46
C LYS A 140 -7.84 5.76 7.53
N ARG A 141 -7.02 4.70 7.64
CA ARG A 141 -7.16 3.66 8.68
C ARG A 141 -7.04 4.23 10.10
N VAL A 142 -6.08 5.12 10.33
CA VAL A 142 -5.92 5.79 11.63
C VAL A 142 -7.13 6.66 11.95
N SER A 143 -7.64 7.41 10.96
CA SER A 143 -8.85 8.23 11.12
C SER A 143 -10.07 7.38 11.45
N ASP A 144 -10.30 6.31 10.70
CA ASP A 144 -11.47 5.43 10.88
C ASP A 144 -11.44 4.73 12.24
N LYS A 145 -10.27 4.32 12.72
CA LYS A 145 -10.11 3.78 14.08
C LYS A 145 -10.52 4.78 15.15
N ARG A 146 -10.08 6.04 15.03
CA ARG A 146 -10.42 7.11 15.99
C ARG A 146 -11.92 7.39 16.00
N ILE A 147 -12.56 7.38 14.83
CA ILE A 147 -14.01 7.59 14.72
C ILE A 147 -14.76 6.47 15.45
N LYS A 148 -14.40 5.21 15.21
CA LYS A 148 -15.00 4.06 15.92
C LYS A 148 -14.85 4.14 17.43
N GLU A 149 -13.65 4.46 17.93
CA GLU A 149 -13.41 4.62 19.36
C GLU A 149 -14.28 5.74 19.99
N LEU A 150 -14.54 6.82 19.25
CA LEU A 150 -15.42 7.89 19.70
C LEU A 150 -16.89 7.46 19.70
N GLU A 151 -17.34 6.75 18.68
CA GLU A 151 -18.70 6.22 18.58
C GLU A 151 -19.00 5.22 19.71
N GLU A 152 -18.05 4.33 20.03
CA GLU A 152 -18.14 3.39 21.14
C GLU A 152 -18.27 4.11 22.49
N LYS A 153 -17.41 5.12 22.75
CA LYS A 153 -17.51 5.93 23.97
C LYS A 153 -18.84 6.67 24.09
N GLN A 154 -19.33 7.25 23.00
CA GLN A 154 -20.64 7.92 23.00
C GLN A 154 -21.79 6.94 23.26
N LYS A 155 -21.69 5.70 22.77
CA LYS A 155 -22.68 4.65 23.01
C LYS A 155 -22.67 4.22 24.48
N GLU A 156 -21.50 4.02 25.07
CA GLU A 156 -21.35 3.70 26.49
C GLU A 156 -21.91 4.81 27.39
N GLU A 157 -21.62 6.08 27.09
CA GLU A 157 -22.17 7.20 27.85
C GLU A 157 -23.69 7.28 27.79
N ARG A 158 -24.29 7.04 26.60
CA ARG A 158 -25.76 6.99 26.48
C ARG A 158 -26.35 5.87 27.31
N LEU A 159 -25.81 4.66 27.20
CA LEU A 159 -26.25 3.52 28.00
C LEU A 159 -26.14 3.78 29.51
N ARG A 160 -25.08 4.49 29.94
CA ARG A 160 -24.90 4.87 31.34
C ARG A 160 -25.97 5.86 31.80
N ARG A 161 -26.24 6.91 31.00
CA ARG A 161 -27.29 7.90 31.29
C ARG A 161 -28.67 7.26 31.36
N ASP A 162 -29.01 6.40 30.39
CA ASP A 162 -30.30 5.70 30.36
C ASP A 162 -30.47 4.80 31.60
N ASN A 163 -29.39 4.13 32.04
CA ASN A 163 -29.43 3.32 33.25
C ASN A 163 -29.55 4.16 34.53
N GLU A 164 -28.86 5.30 34.61
CA GLU A 164 -28.96 6.25 35.72
C GLU A 164 -30.39 6.84 35.80
N GLU A 165 -31.00 7.17 34.67
CA GLU A 165 -32.38 7.68 34.58
C GLU A 165 -33.40 6.62 35.00
N LYS A 166 -33.31 5.39 34.47
CA LYS A 166 -34.13 4.27 34.94
C LYS A 166 -34.00 4.04 36.44
N LYS A 167 -32.78 4.06 36.97
CA LYS A 167 -32.53 3.89 38.41
C LYS A 167 -33.22 4.98 39.22
N LYS A 168 -33.19 6.23 38.76
CA LYS A 168 -33.88 7.36 39.39
C LYS A 168 -35.39 7.17 39.37
N ASP A 169 -35.96 6.77 38.23
CA ASP A 169 -37.39 6.52 38.09
C ASP A 169 -37.87 5.41 39.02
N PHE A 170 -37.14 4.30 39.08
CA PHE A 170 -37.45 3.22 40.01
C PHE A 170 -37.37 3.68 41.47
N ASN A 171 -36.32 4.42 41.85
CA ASN A 171 -36.20 4.94 43.21
C ASN A 171 -37.40 5.85 43.60
N ASN A 172 -37.87 6.69 42.68
CA ASN A 172 -39.03 7.56 42.92
C ASN A 172 -40.32 6.77 43.21
N LEU A 173 -40.52 5.60 42.59
CA LEU A 173 -41.69 4.74 42.85
C LEU A 173 -41.73 4.22 44.29
N PHE A 174 -40.57 4.00 44.91
CA PHE A 174 -40.48 3.50 46.28
C PHE A 174 -40.45 4.62 47.32
N GLN A 175 -40.10 5.85 46.95
CA GLN A 175 -40.18 7.01 47.84
C GLN A 175 -41.59 7.61 47.91
N ASN A 176 -42.40 7.49 46.85
CA ASN A 176 -43.78 7.99 46.80
C ASN A 176 -44.84 6.97 47.30
N LYS A 177 -44.42 5.83 47.85
CA LYS A 177 -45.28 4.91 48.62
C LYS A 177 -44.88 4.93 50.10
N LEU A 178 -45.20 6.04 50.77
CA LEU A 178 -45.33 6.18 52.22
C LEU A 178 -46.43 7.21 52.49
#